data_AF-A0A941P4Y5-F1
#
_entry.id   AF-A0A941P4Y5-F1
#
_cell.length_a   1.000
_cell.length_b   1.000
_cell.length_c   1.000
_cell.angle_alpha   90.00
_cell.angle_beta   90.00
_cell.angle_gamma   90.00
#
_symmetry.space_group_name_H-M   'P 1'
#
loop_
_entity.id
_entity.type
_entity.pdbx_description
1 polymer ?
#
loop_
_entity_poly.entity_id
_entity_poly.type
_entity_poly.pdbx_seq_one_letter_code
_entity_poly.pdbx_strand_id
1 'polypeptide(L)'
;MKKFTNARIFHRHDQVSEILVDKGVITQIGSGLPKADEEIDLHGRLVVPPYVDAHLHLDYVYTGRNAGATNTTGTLFEGIARWHDVKKTQTFEDARERALKGIREEVS
;
A
#
# COMPACT_ATOMS: atom_id res chain seq x y z
N MET A 1 18.55 9.56 15.10
CA MET A 1 17.91 8.29 15.49
C MET A 1 16.50 8.56 15.97
N LYS A 2 15.53 7.71 15.61
CA LYS A 2 14.14 7.80 16.08
C LYS A 2 13.78 6.60 16.93
N LYS A 3 13.03 6.81 18.00
CA LYS A 3 12.45 5.75 18.82
C LYS A 3 10.93 5.84 18.73
N PHE A 4 10.28 4.73 18.40
CA PHE A 4 8.84 4.59 18.50
C PHE A 4 8.52 3.83 19.79
N THR A 5 7.60 4.33 20.60
CA THR A 5 7.22 3.74 21.89
C THR A 5 5.75 3.33 21.90
N ASN A 6 5.37 2.52 22.89
CA ASN A 6 3.99 2.08 23.10
C ASN A 6 3.37 1.43 21.85
N ALA A 7 4.17 0.66 21.11
CA ALA A 7 3.73 -0.08 19.95
C ALA A 7 3.10 -1.42 20.35
N ARG A 8 2.03 -1.83 19.69
CA ARG A 8 1.61 -3.25 19.70
C ARG A 8 2.22 -3.93 18.48
N ILE A 9 3.28 -4.70 18.65
CA ILE A 9 4.06 -5.22 17.52
C ILE A 9 3.49 -6.56 17.05
N PHE A 10 3.15 -6.66 15.76
CA PHE A 10 2.66 -7.90 15.16
C PHE A 10 3.65 -9.07 15.38
N HIS A 11 3.14 -10.24 15.74
CA HIS A 11 3.90 -11.43 16.17
C HIS A 11 4.73 -11.29 17.46
N ARG A 12 4.72 -10.13 18.15
CA ARG A 12 5.53 -9.92 19.36
C ARG A 12 4.77 -9.31 20.56
N HIS A 13 3.48 -8.99 20.39
CA HIS A 13 2.49 -8.65 21.44
C HIS A 13 3.10 -7.94 22.67
N ASP A 14 2.77 -8.41 23.87
CA ASP A 14 3.07 -7.79 25.17
C ASP A 14 4.55 -7.94 25.58
N GLN A 15 5.37 -8.55 24.72
CA GLN A 15 6.78 -8.83 25.02
C GLN A 15 7.66 -7.60 24.73
N VAL A 16 7.29 -6.80 23.73
CA VAL A 16 8.06 -5.64 23.27
C VAL A 16 7.14 -4.53 22.78
N SER A 17 7.50 -3.28 23.09
CA SER A 17 6.68 -2.11 22.76
C SER A 17 7.46 -0.96 22.14
N GLU A 18 8.74 -1.15 21.83
CA GLU A 18 9.61 -0.09 21.32
C GLU A 18 10.40 -0.52 20.08
N ILE A 19 10.62 0.42 19.16
CA ILE A 19 11.37 0.22 17.91
C ILE A 19 12.36 1.37 17.76
N LEU A 20 13.64 1.06 17.55
CA LEU A 20 14.66 2.04 17.17
C LEU A 20 14.90 2.00 15.66
N VAL A 21 14.91 3.20 15.07
CA VAL A 21 15.19 3.41 13.65
C VAL A 21 16.34 4.39 13.49
N ASP A 22 17.37 3.99 12.76
CA ASP A 22 18.45 4.87 12.36
C ASP A 22 18.59 4.88 10.83
N LYS A 23 18.65 6.09 10.25
CA LYS A 23 18.78 6.30 8.79
C LYS A 23 17.82 5.44 7.95
N GLY A 24 16.57 5.31 8.40
CA GLY A 24 15.52 4.55 7.71
C GLY A 24 15.56 3.03 7.92
N VAL A 25 16.49 2.52 8.74
CA VAL A 25 16.63 1.09 9.04
C VAL A 25 16.24 0.82 10.49
N ILE A 26 15.44 -0.22 10.72
CA ILE A 26 15.15 -0.71 12.06
C ILE A 26 16.42 -1.35 12.64
N THR A 27 16.96 -0.79 13.72
CA THR A 27 18.19 -1.27 14.35
C THR A 27 17.91 -2.17 15.55
N GLN A 28 16.83 -1.91 16.30
CA GLN A 28 16.42 -2.71 17.46
C GLN A 28 14.89 -2.73 17.62
N ILE A 29 14.38 -3.83 18.17
CA ILE A 29 12.99 -4.00 18.60
C ILE A 29 13.04 -4.62 20.00
N GLY A 30 12.41 -3.97 20.99
CA GLY A 30 12.59 -4.36 22.40
C GLY A 30 11.70 -3.59 23.38
N SER A 31 12.09 -3.67 24.65
CA SER A 31 11.51 -2.92 25.77
C SER A 31 12.65 -2.23 26.53
N GLY A 32 12.44 -0.98 26.95
CA GLY A 32 13.49 -0.22 27.66
C GLY A 32 14.70 0.11 26.79
N LEU A 33 14.50 0.29 25.48
CA LEU A 33 15.53 0.69 24.53
C LEU A 33 16.10 2.08 24.90
N PRO A 34 17.37 2.38 24.52
CA PRO A 34 18.00 3.67 24.76
C PRO A 34 17.16 4.85 24.25
N LYS A 35 17.34 6.01 24.86
CA LYS A 35 16.77 7.27 24.36
C LYS A 35 17.29 7.57 22.95
N ALA A 36 16.47 8.23 22.15
CA ALA A 36 16.81 8.69 20.80
C ALA A 36 16.64 10.22 20.68
N ASP A 37 17.13 10.79 19.58
CA ASP A 37 17.00 12.23 19.29
C ASP A 37 15.51 12.65 19.18
N GLU A 38 14.67 11.73 18.71
CA GLU A 38 13.23 11.90 18.54
C GLU A 38 12.51 10.67 19.08
N GLU A 39 11.55 10.87 19.99
CA GLU A 39 10.70 9.81 20.53
C GLU A 39 9.23 10.05 20.14
N ILE A 40 8.59 9.02 19.58
CA ILE A 40 7.23 9.07 19.04
C ILE A 40 6.38 8.00 19.73
N ASP A 41 5.37 8.43 20.50
CA ASP A 41 4.39 7.54 21.11
C ASP A 41 3.36 7.07 20.07
N LEU A 42 3.26 5.75 19.89
CA LEU A 42 2.30 5.14 18.97
C LEU A 42 0.93 4.86 19.61
N HIS A 43 0.73 5.23 20.88
CA HIS A 43 -0.54 5.17 21.60
C HIS A 43 -1.19 3.77 21.58
N GLY A 44 -0.40 2.70 21.69
CA GLY A 44 -0.86 1.33 21.68
C GLY A 44 -1.31 0.81 20.31
N ARG A 45 -1.07 1.58 19.22
CA ARG A 45 -1.46 1.17 17.87
C ARG A 45 -0.66 -0.04 17.38
N LEU A 46 -1.30 -0.83 16.54
CA LEU A 46 -0.70 -2.00 15.91
C LEU A 46 0.37 -1.56 14.89
N VAL A 47 1.58 -2.11 15.02
CA VAL A 47 2.64 -1.98 14.03
C VAL A 47 2.78 -3.30 13.29
N VAL A 48 2.64 -3.24 11.98
CA VAL A 48 2.81 -4.34 11.03
C VAL A 48 3.84 -3.93 9.97
N PRO A 49 4.49 -4.89 9.30
CA PRO A 49 5.12 -4.60 8.01
C PRO A 49 4.11 -3.95 7.04
N PRO A 50 4.60 -3.24 6.01
CA PRO A 50 3.71 -2.73 4.96
C PRO A 50 2.83 -3.85 4.38
N TYR A 51 1.60 -3.51 4.02
CA TYR A 51 0.75 -4.42 3.26
C TYR A 51 1.33 -4.68 1.86
N VAL A 52 0.90 -5.78 1.25
CA VAL A 52 1.32 -6.19 -0.09
C VAL A 52 0.07 -6.50 -0.90
N ASP A 53 -0.16 -5.74 -1.97
CA ASP A 53 -1.05 -6.16 -3.05
C ASP A 53 -0.25 -7.03 -4.03
N ALA A 54 -0.47 -8.33 -3.96
CA ALA A 54 0.26 -9.32 -4.75
C ALA A 54 -0.27 -9.47 -6.18
N HIS A 55 -1.49 -8.99 -6.46
CA HIS A 55 -2.12 -9.15 -7.77
C HIS A 55 -2.98 -7.94 -8.12
N LEU A 56 -2.39 -7.04 -8.90
CA LEU A 56 -3.04 -5.85 -9.40
C LEU A 56 -2.79 -5.67 -10.89
N HIS A 57 -3.78 -5.11 -11.59
CA HIS A 57 -3.67 -4.76 -13.00
C HIS A 57 -3.65 -3.23 -13.17
N LEU A 58 -2.45 -2.65 -13.15
CA LEU A 58 -2.25 -1.19 -13.29
C LEU A 58 -2.41 -0.70 -14.73
N ASP A 59 -2.30 -1.57 -15.73
CA ASP A 59 -2.41 -1.22 -17.15
C ASP A 59 -3.83 -0.77 -17.54
N TYR A 60 -4.86 -1.34 -16.89
CA TYR A 60 -6.26 -1.01 -17.13
C TYR A 60 -7.00 -0.42 -15.92
N VAL A 61 -6.30 -0.10 -14.83
CA VAL A 61 -6.92 0.55 -13.65
C VAL A 61 -7.68 1.81 -14.08
N TYR A 62 -8.83 2.07 -13.47
CA TYR A 62 -9.77 3.16 -13.77
C TYR A 62 -10.44 3.18 -15.15
N THR A 63 -10.23 2.19 -16.01
CA THR A 63 -10.84 2.16 -17.35
C THR A 63 -12.32 1.79 -17.36
N GLY A 64 -12.84 1.13 -16.32
CA GLY A 64 -14.24 0.66 -16.28
C GLY A 64 -15.31 1.77 -16.32
N ARG A 65 -14.90 3.04 -16.18
CA ARG A 65 -15.76 4.22 -16.32
C ARG A 65 -15.72 4.85 -17.71
N ASN A 66 -14.85 4.36 -18.59
CA ASN A 66 -14.76 4.85 -19.97
C ASN A 66 -16.04 4.49 -20.74
N ALA A 67 -16.42 5.33 -21.71
CA ALA A 67 -17.53 5.03 -22.60
C ALA A 67 -17.29 3.68 -23.30
N GLY A 68 -18.25 2.76 -23.18
CA GLY A 68 -18.17 1.41 -23.76
C GLY A 68 -17.38 0.38 -22.94
N ALA A 69 -16.80 0.75 -21.79
CA ALA A 69 -16.06 -0.16 -20.92
C ALA A 69 -16.91 -0.83 -19.84
N THR A 70 -18.21 -0.48 -19.74
CA THR A 70 -19.12 -1.03 -18.73
C THR A 70 -19.27 -2.54 -18.89
N ASN A 71 -18.90 -3.28 -17.85
CA ASN A 71 -19.20 -4.70 -17.73
C ASN A 71 -20.60 -4.85 -17.12
N THR A 72 -21.62 -5.04 -17.96
CA THR A 72 -23.03 -5.02 -17.53
C THR A 72 -23.44 -6.32 -16.85
N THR A 73 -22.90 -7.46 -17.32
CA THR A 73 -23.19 -8.79 -16.77
C THR A 73 -22.33 -9.13 -15.54
N GLY A 74 -21.22 -8.42 -15.34
CA GLY A 74 -20.24 -8.72 -14.30
C GLY A 74 -19.40 -9.97 -14.57
N THR A 75 -19.49 -10.55 -15.77
CA THR A 75 -18.74 -11.77 -16.10
C THR A 75 -17.28 -11.46 -16.47
N LEU A 76 -16.40 -12.44 -16.23
CA LEU A 76 -14.99 -12.36 -16.64
C LEU A 76 -14.86 -12.14 -18.15
N PHE A 77 -15.61 -12.89 -18.95
CA PHE A 77 -15.51 -12.83 -20.42
C PHE A 77 -16.00 -11.50 -20.99
N GLU A 78 -17.08 -10.92 -20.44
CA GLU A 78 -17.44 -9.55 -20.81
C GLU A 78 -16.34 -8.58 -20.42
N GLY A 79 -15.78 -8.68 -19.20
CA GLY A 79 -14.67 -7.82 -18.76
C GLY A 79 -13.47 -7.86 -19.72
N ILE A 80 -13.09 -9.07 -20.17
CA ILE A 80 -12.03 -9.27 -21.17
C ILE A 80 -12.39 -8.59 -22.49
N ALA A 81 -13.63 -8.75 -22.97
CA ALA A 81 -14.09 -8.12 -24.21
C ALA A 81 -14.09 -6.58 -24.12
N ARG A 82 -14.57 -6.02 -23.00
CA ARG A 82 -14.57 -4.57 -22.75
C ARG A 82 -13.16 -4.01 -22.68
N TRP A 83 -12.26 -4.70 -21.97
CA TRP A 83 -10.86 -4.30 -21.89
C TRP A 83 -10.19 -4.34 -23.27
N HIS A 84 -10.44 -5.38 -24.07
CA HIS A 84 -9.93 -5.47 -25.44
C HIS A 84 -10.35 -4.27 -26.30
N ASP A 85 -11.57 -3.75 -26.11
CA ASP A 85 -12.03 -2.55 -26.82
C ASP A 85 -11.37 -1.27 -26.32
N VAL A 86 -11.25 -1.08 -25.00
CA VAL A 86 -10.55 0.09 -24.41
C VAL A 86 -9.10 0.15 -24.89
N LYS A 87 -8.42 -0.99 -24.95
CA LYS A 87 -7.01 -1.08 -25.34
C LYS A 87 -6.75 -0.52 -26.75
N LYS A 88 -7.74 -0.51 -27.64
CA LYS A 88 -7.60 0.03 -29.00
C LYS A 88 -7.35 1.53 -29.03
N THR A 89 -7.81 2.27 -28.03
CA THR A 89 -7.66 3.74 -27.93
C THR A 89 -6.75 4.16 -26.79
N GLN A 90 -6.18 3.22 -26.04
CA GLN A 90 -5.27 3.49 -24.94
C GLN A 90 -3.92 3.99 -25.47
N THR A 91 -3.36 5.00 -24.82
CA THR A 91 -2.01 5.52 -25.09
C THR A 91 -1.04 5.11 -24.00
N PHE A 92 0.21 5.56 -24.09
CA PHE A 92 1.17 5.35 -23.01
C PHE A 92 0.88 6.32 -21.86
N GLU A 93 0.57 7.57 -22.20
CA GLU A 93 0.38 8.67 -21.27
C GLU A 93 -0.83 8.45 -20.36
N ASP A 94 -1.98 8.02 -20.92
CA ASP A 94 -3.19 7.77 -20.13
C ASP A 94 -3.01 6.57 -19.19
N ALA A 95 -2.35 5.51 -19.66
CA ALA A 95 -2.03 4.32 -18.88
C ALA A 95 -1.10 4.68 -17.71
N ARG A 96 -0.06 5.46 -17.98
CA ARG A 96 0.87 5.94 -16.95
C ARG A 96 0.17 6.83 -15.93
N GLU A 97 -0.70 7.74 -16.36
CA GLU A 97 -1.45 8.62 -15.46
C GLU A 97 -2.34 7.81 -14.51
N ARG A 98 -3.11 6.85 -15.05
CA ARG A 98 -3.99 5.97 -14.28
C ARG A 98 -3.22 5.06 -13.33
N ALA A 99 -2.12 4.46 -13.80
CA ALA A 99 -1.25 3.63 -12.97
C ALA A 99 -0.66 4.42 -11.81
N LEU A 100 -0.13 5.63 -12.04
CA LEU A 100 0.41 6.49 -11.00
C LEU A 100 -0.64 6.94 -10.00
N LYS A 101 -1.87 7.17 -10.45
CA LYS A 101 -3.00 7.42 -9.55
C LYS A 101 -3.27 6.20 -8.67
N GLY A 102 -3.35 5.00 -9.25
CA GLY A 102 -3.55 3.75 -8.50
C GLY A 102 -2.47 3.53 -7.44
N ILE A 103 -1.20 3.67 -7.82
CA ILE A 103 -0.05 3.54 -6.89
C ILE A 103 -0.15 4.53 -5.72
N ARG A 104 -0.57 5.77 -5.96
CA ARG A 104 -0.72 6.76 -4.87
C ARG A 104 -1.82 6.38 -3.89
N GLU A 105 -2.91 5.78 -4.36
CA GLU A 105 -4.02 5.36 -3.50
C GLU A 105 -3.66 4.11 -2.66
N GLU A 106 -2.74 3.26 -3.12
CA GLU A 106 -2.22 2.12 -2.33
C GLU A 106 -1.25 2.54 -1.21
N VAL A 107 -0.62 3.71 -1.33
CA VAL A 107 0.44 4.18 -0.41
C VAL A 107 -0.09 5.23 0.58
N SER A 108 -1.28 5.79 0.34
CA SER A 108 -1.87 6.90 1.10
C SER A 108 -2.71 6.47 2.31
#